data_AF-A0A432ET36-F1
#
_entry.id   AF-A0A432ET36-F1
#
_cell.length_a   1.000
_cell.length_b   1.000
_cell.length_c   1.000
_cell.angle_alpha   90.00
_cell.angle_beta   90.00
_cell.angle_gamma   90.00
#
_symmetry.space_group_name_H-M   'P 1'
#
loop_
_entity.id
_entity.type
_entity.pdbx_description
1 polymer ?
#
loop_
_entity_poly.entity_id
_entity_poly.type
_entity_poly.pdbx_seq_one_letter_code
_entity_poly.pdbx_strand_id
1 'polypeptide(L)'
;GEQGAIDYLSQSGKPFATGPSVNIYNPRSLQLLAKLGLKRWVFPVELSRDTLAAMQRQRPEGVETEVFAWGRMPLAYAARCFTARAHDLPKDDCQLRCLDYPQGQVLRTREDENFLCLNGIQTQSAKTCNLIDAVGDMRELGVDILRISPQPTHTRRIIEAFRGAINDEAVPVLDTLAAAGSCDGYWRGEAGML
;
A
#
# COMPACT_ATOMS: atom_id res chain seq x y z
N GLY A 1 -12.65 11.60 9.20
CA GLY A 1 -12.28 10.22 8.82
C GLY A 1 -12.60 10.02 7.34
N GLU A 2 -12.12 8.93 6.74
CA GLU A 2 -12.23 8.71 5.29
C GLU A 2 -13.69 8.71 4.79
N GLN A 3 -14.61 8.09 5.54
CA GLN A 3 -16.03 8.09 5.18
C GLN A 3 -16.60 9.52 5.06
N GLY A 4 -16.25 10.42 5.99
CA GLY A 4 -16.72 11.81 5.91
C GLY A 4 -16.17 12.58 4.71
N ALA A 5 -14.97 12.23 4.24
CA ALA A 5 -14.42 12.81 3.01
C ALA A 5 -15.14 12.26 1.76
N ILE A 6 -15.42 10.96 1.73
CA ILE A 6 -16.21 10.32 0.67
C ILE A 6 -17.61 10.94 0.59
N ASP A 7 -18.29 11.07 1.73
CA ASP A 7 -19.63 11.65 1.81
C ASP A 7 -19.64 13.10 1.30
N TYR A 8 -18.67 13.92 1.71
CA TYR A 8 -18.53 15.28 1.24
C TYR A 8 -18.30 15.37 -0.28
N LEU A 9 -17.39 14.54 -0.82
CA LEU A 9 -17.07 14.53 -2.25
C LEU A 9 -18.27 14.06 -3.07
N SER A 10 -18.97 13.03 -2.60
CA SER A 10 -20.17 12.50 -3.23
C SER A 10 -21.31 13.53 -3.25
N GLN A 11 -21.61 14.16 -2.12
CA GLN A 11 -22.62 15.23 -2.04
C GLN A 11 -22.27 16.44 -2.92
N SER A 12 -20.97 16.70 -3.10
CA SER A 12 -20.47 17.76 -3.98
C SER A 12 -20.41 17.36 -5.46
N GLY A 13 -20.79 16.12 -5.81
CA GLY A 13 -20.70 15.59 -7.18
C GLY A 13 -19.28 15.53 -7.75
N LYS A 14 -18.25 15.54 -6.89
CA LYS A 14 -16.85 15.58 -7.31
C LYS A 14 -16.31 14.16 -7.46
N PRO A 15 -15.62 13.83 -8.59
CA PRO A 15 -14.96 12.54 -8.73
C PRO A 15 -13.83 12.41 -7.71
N PHE A 16 -13.56 11.18 -7.26
CA PHE A 16 -12.54 10.93 -6.25
C PHE A 16 -11.82 9.59 -6.45
N ALA A 17 -10.68 9.46 -5.77
CA ALA A 17 -9.92 8.21 -5.67
C ALA A 17 -9.77 7.82 -4.20
N THR A 18 -9.70 6.51 -3.91
CA THR A 18 -9.52 6.00 -2.55
C THR A 18 -8.18 5.29 -2.40
N GLY A 19 -7.52 5.50 -1.26
CA GLY A 19 -6.36 4.72 -0.85
C GLY A 19 -6.75 3.31 -0.35
N PRO A 20 -5.75 2.48 0.01
CA PRO A 20 -5.98 1.10 0.44
C PRO A 20 -6.75 1.00 1.76
N SER A 21 -6.70 2.05 2.60
CA SER A 21 -7.35 2.15 3.91
C SER A 21 -8.88 2.14 3.90
N VAL A 22 -9.50 2.38 2.73
CA VAL A 22 -10.97 2.32 2.58
C VAL A 22 -11.48 0.86 2.59
N ASN A 23 -10.59 -0.14 2.51
CA ASN A 23 -10.89 -1.56 2.75
C ASN A 23 -12.01 -2.11 1.85
N ILE A 24 -11.91 -1.88 0.54
CA ILE A 24 -12.88 -2.36 -0.46
C ILE A 24 -12.62 -3.86 -0.73
N TYR A 25 -13.23 -4.75 0.06
CA TYR A 25 -12.99 -6.20 -0.01
C TYR A 25 -13.99 -6.98 -0.86
N ASN A 26 -14.99 -6.32 -1.42
CA ASN A 26 -15.99 -7.00 -2.23
C ASN A 26 -16.53 -6.12 -3.37
N PRO A 27 -17.05 -6.74 -4.44
CA PRO A 27 -17.54 -5.99 -5.61
C PRO A 27 -18.70 -5.06 -5.31
N ARG A 28 -19.56 -5.40 -4.34
CA ARG A 28 -20.73 -4.59 -3.98
C ARG A 28 -20.31 -3.24 -3.41
N SER A 29 -19.30 -3.21 -2.55
CA SER A 29 -18.74 -1.96 -2.02
C SER A 29 -18.11 -1.11 -3.13
N LEU A 30 -17.36 -1.74 -4.04
CA LEU A 30 -16.76 -1.05 -5.18
C LEU A 30 -17.82 -0.41 -6.10
N GLN A 31 -18.88 -1.15 -6.43
CA GLN A 31 -20.00 -0.67 -7.23
C GLN A 31 -20.76 0.48 -6.56
N LEU A 32 -20.95 0.42 -5.23
CA LEU A 32 -21.57 1.50 -4.48
C LEU A 32 -20.74 2.78 -4.59
N LEU A 33 -19.43 2.70 -4.33
CA LEU A 33 -18.54 3.86 -4.40
C LEU A 33 -18.43 4.42 -5.82
N ALA A 34 -18.45 3.56 -6.85
CA ALA A 34 -18.50 3.99 -8.25
C ALA A 34 -19.72 4.87 -8.54
N LYS A 35 -20.90 4.49 -8.04
CA LYS A 35 -22.13 5.31 -8.16
C LYS A 35 -22.03 6.64 -7.43
N LEU A 36 -21.17 6.72 -6.41
CA LEU A 36 -20.94 7.93 -5.62
C LEU A 36 -19.88 8.86 -6.23
N GLY A 37 -19.18 8.44 -7.30
CA GLY A 37 -18.18 9.25 -8.00
C GLY A 37 -16.75 8.72 -7.95
N LEU A 38 -16.53 7.52 -7.41
CA LEU A 38 -15.20 6.88 -7.41
C LEU A 38 -14.69 6.67 -8.84
N LYS A 39 -13.45 7.09 -9.11
CA LYS A 39 -12.74 6.91 -10.40
C LYS A 39 -11.54 6.00 -10.31
N ARG A 40 -10.95 5.87 -9.13
CA ARG A 40 -9.85 4.93 -8.88
C ARG A 40 -9.89 4.41 -7.47
N TRP A 41 -9.67 3.11 -7.32
CA TRP A 41 -9.45 2.50 -6.02
C TRP A 41 -8.08 1.85 -5.95
N VAL A 42 -7.50 1.85 -4.76
CA VAL A 42 -6.33 1.04 -4.47
C VAL A 42 -6.81 -0.30 -3.88
N PHE A 43 -6.40 -1.39 -4.52
CA PHE A 43 -6.64 -2.74 -4.03
C PHE A 43 -6.00 -2.93 -2.64
N PRO A 44 -6.73 -3.48 -1.66
CA PRO A 44 -6.18 -3.72 -0.34
C PRO A 44 -4.98 -4.66 -0.33
N VAL A 45 -3.98 -4.31 0.47
CA VAL A 45 -2.64 -4.93 0.45
C VAL A 45 -2.60 -6.35 1.03
N GLU A 46 -3.60 -6.69 1.82
CA GLU A 46 -3.79 -7.94 2.54
C GLU A 46 -4.56 -9.00 1.75
N LEU A 47 -5.02 -8.67 0.54
CA LEU A 47 -5.80 -9.56 -0.32
C LEU A 47 -4.95 -10.18 -1.43
N SER A 48 -5.36 -11.38 -1.85
CA SER A 48 -4.63 -12.17 -2.85
C SER A 48 -4.94 -11.78 -4.30
N ARG A 49 -4.07 -12.21 -5.20
CA ARG A 49 -4.26 -12.20 -6.66
C ARG A 49 -5.62 -12.80 -7.07
N ASP A 50 -6.01 -13.92 -6.46
CA ASP A 50 -7.28 -14.58 -6.78
C ASP A 50 -8.48 -13.74 -6.35
N THR A 51 -8.35 -13.04 -5.23
CA THR A 51 -9.36 -12.07 -4.78
C THR A 51 -9.44 -10.90 -5.75
N LEU A 52 -8.30 -10.38 -6.21
CA LEU A 52 -8.27 -9.34 -7.24
C LEU A 52 -8.95 -9.82 -8.53
N ALA A 53 -8.65 -11.03 -8.99
CA ALA A 53 -9.28 -11.61 -10.17
C ALA A 53 -10.82 -11.68 -10.02
N ALA A 54 -11.31 -12.01 -8.82
CA ALA A 54 -12.74 -11.99 -8.53
C ALA A 54 -13.35 -10.58 -8.54
N MET A 55 -12.62 -9.59 -8.03
CA MET A 55 -13.00 -8.18 -8.05
C MET A 55 -13.06 -7.63 -9.48
N GLN A 56 -12.04 -7.93 -10.29
CA GLN A 56 -11.91 -7.42 -11.67
C GLN A 56 -13.05 -7.89 -12.58
N ARG A 57 -13.55 -9.12 -12.39
CA ARG A 57 -14.73 -9.63 -13.13
C ARG A 57 -15.99 -8.77 -12.94
N GLN A 58 -16.05 -7.99 -11.87
CA GLN A 58 -17.19 -7.15 -11.51
C GLN A 58 -16.78 -5.68 -11.35
N ARG A 59 -15.60 -5.30 -11.88
CA ARG A 59 -15.11 -3.92 -11.84
C ARG A 59 -16.11 -3.01 -12.57
N PRO A 60 -16.61 -1.95 -11.92
CA PRO A 60 -17.46 -0.97 -12.59
C PRO A 60 -16.73 -0.32 -13.77
N GLU A 61 -17.46 -0.07 -14.85
CA GLU A 61 -16.91 0.59 -16.03
C GLU A 61 -16.37 1.99 -15.67
N GLY A 62 -15.21 2.34 -16.23
CA GLY A 62 -14.57 3.64 -16.01
C GLY A 62 -13.95 3.84 -14.61
N VAL A 63 -13.81 2.78 -13.82
CA VAL A 63 -13.07 2.79 -12.55
C VAL A 63 -11.71 2.11 -12.72
N GLU A 64 -10.64 2.84 -12.45
CA GLU A 64 -9.26 2.32 -12.47
C GLU A 64 -8.95 1.49 -11.23
N THR A 65 -8.21 0.41 -11.41
CA THR A 65 -7.67 -0.44 -10.33
C THR A 65 -6.18 -0.14 -10.16
N GLU A 66 -5.79 0.33 -8.97
CA GLU A 66 -4.41 0.58 -8.55
C GLU A 66 -3.95 -0.50 -7.57
N VAL A 67 -2.76 -1.07 -7.75
CA VAL A 67 -2.19 -2.08 -6.84
C VAL A 67 -0.91 -1.56 -6.21
N PHE A 68 -0.77 -1.71 -4.89
CA PHE A 68 0.47 -1.41 -4.17
C PHE A 68 1.54 -2.44 -4.52
N ALA A 69 2.54 -2.04 -5.31
CA ALA A 69 3.52 -2.95 -5.89
C ALA A 69 4.90 -2.87 -5.22
N TRP A 70 5.24 -1.74 -4.59
CA TRP A 70 6.50 -1.58 -3.87
C TRP A 70 6.37 -0.75 -2.59
N GLY A 71 7.00 -1.23 -1.52
CA GLY A 71 7.26 -0.46 -0.30
C GLY A 71 6.73 -1.12 0.98
N ARG A 72 6.85 -0.46 2.12
CA ARG A 72 6.27 -0.94 3.37
C ARG A 72 4.75 -0.75 3.34
N MET A 73 4.00 -1.85 3.49
CA MET A 73 2.54 -1.86 3.40
C MET A 73 1.95 -1.08 4.58
N PRO A 74 1.01 -0.14 4.35
CA PRO A 74 0.31 0.55 5.43
C PRO A 74 -0.75 -0.37 6.05
N LEU A 75 -0.45 -1.00 7.18
CA LEU A 75 -1.31 -2.02 7.80
C LEU A 75 -2.38 -1.42 8.72
N ALA A 76 -2.05 -0.33 9.43
CA ALA A 76 -3.00 0.31 10.34
C ALA A 76 -2.67 1.79 10.58
N TYR A 77 -3.68 2.53 11.04
CA TYR A 77 -3.59 3.95 11.41
C TYR A 77 -4.11 4.15 12.83
N ALA A 78 -3.43 5.00 13.61
CA ALA A 78 -3.84 5.36 14.95
C ALA A 78 -4.17 6.84 15.09
N ALA A 79 -5.04 7.19 16.05
CA ALA A 79 -5.35 8.59 16.38
C ALA A 79 -4.19 9.32 17.11
N ARG A 80 -3.23 8.55 17.66
CA ARG A 80 -2.02 9.02 18.34
C ARG A 80 -0.80 8.54 17.56
N CYS A 81 0.24 9.38 17.53
CA CYS A 81 1.52 9.07 16.88
C CYS A 81 2.31 8.05 17.69
N PHE A 82 2.61 6.89 17.10
CA PHE A 82 3.41 5.85 17.73
C PHE A 82 4.86 6.29 17.94
N THR A 83 5.44 7.05 17.01
CA THR A 83 6.80 7.59 17.18
C THR A 83 6.87 8.56 18.37
N ALA A 84 5.90 9.47 18.50
CA ALA A 84 5.84 10.37 19.66
C ALA A 84 5.71 9.58 20.97
N ARG A 85 4.80 8.58 20.99
CA ARG A 85 4.59 7.71 22.16
C ARG A 85 5.84 6.93 22.55
N ALA A 86 6.63 6.45 21.57
CA ALA A 86 7.87 5.72 21.79
C ALA A 86 8.98 6.60 22.41
N HIS A 87 8.87 7.92 22.28
CA HIS A 87 9.73 8.91 22.92
C HIS A 87 9.08 9.57 24.14
N ASP A 88 7.97 9.03 24.65
CA ASP A 88 7.19 9.59 25.76
C ASP A 88 6.77 11.06 25.54
N LEU A 89 6.58 11.46 24.28
CA LEU A 89 6.12 12.80 23.90
C LEU A 89 4.59 12.84 23.74
N PRO A 90 3.94 13.97 24.14
CA PRO A 90 2.53 14.18 23.87
C PRO A 90 2.26 14.41 22.38
N LYS A 91 1.01 14.21 21.94
CA LYS A 91 0.61 14.39 20.53
C LYS A 91 0.85 15.82 20.05
N ASP A 92 0.50 16.80 20.88
CA ASP A 92 0.50 18.23 20.49
C ASP A 92 1.91 18.85 20.51
N ASP A 93 2.89 18.17 21.10
CA ASP A 93 4.32 18.53 21.08
C ASP A 93 5.17 17.30 20.74
N CYS A 94 4.90 16.68 19.59
CA CYS A 94 5.62 15.49 19.15
C CYS A 94 7.06 15.78 18.68
N GLN A 95 7.48 17.04 18.66
CA GLN A 95 8.79 17.53 18.23
C GLN A 95 9.24 17.05 16.84
N LEU A 96 8.29 16.63 15.98
CA LEU A 96 8.56 16.06 14.66
C LEU A 96 9.53 14.87 14.69
N ARG A 97 9.52 14.08 15.78
CA ARG A 97 10.48 12.96 15.97
C ARG A 97 10.51 11.92 14.85
N CYS A 98 9.44 11.80 14.06
CA CYS A 98 9.46 10.93 12.88
C CYS A 98 10.52 11.31 11.85
N LEU A 99 11.00 12.57 11.81
CA LEU A 99 12.07 13.00 10.91
C LEU A 99 13.42 12.34 11.24
N ASP A 100 13.64 11.95 12.50
CA ASP A 100 14.84 11.21 12.92
C ASP A 100 14.86 9.77 12.36
N TYR A 101 13.70 9.28 11.88
CA TYR A 101 13.50 7.95 11.33
C TYR A 101 12.96 8.04 9.90
N PRO A 102 13.79 8.41 8.90
CA PRO A 102 13.34 8.61 7.53
C PRO A 102 12.79 7.34 6.85
N GLN A 103 13.11 6.16 7.38
CA GLN A 103 12.51 4.89 6.96
C GLN A 103 11.50 4.32 7.98
N GLY A 104 11.15 5.09 9.02
CA GLY A 104 10.39 4.62 10.16
C GLY A 104 11.20 3.76 11.14
N GLN A 105 10.60 3.50 12.30
CA GLN A 105 11.21 2.78 13.41
C GLN A 105 10.78 1.32 13.38
N VAL A 106 11.71 0.41 13.07
CA VAL A 106 11.43 -1.04 13.04
C VAL A 106 11.30 -1.59 14.46
N LEU A 107 10.21 -2.31 14.71
CA LEU A 107 9.96 -3.06 15.93
C LEU A 107 10.40 -4.50 15.74
N ARG A 108 10.99 -5.07 16.80
CA ARG A 108 11.47 -6.46 16.82
C ARG A 108 10.65 -7.30 17.78
N THR A 109 10.50 -8.59 17.48
CA THR A 109 9.92 -9.57 18.40
C THR A 109 10.88 -9.88 19.55
N ARG A 110 10.46 -10.72 20.51
CA ARG A 110 11.34 -11.18 21.61
C ARG A 110 12.43 -12.11 21.10
N GLU A 111 12.18 -12.75 19.97
CA GLU A 111 13.07 -13.62 19.21
C GLU A 111 13.96 -12.83 18.24
N ASP A 112 13.98 -11.49 18.34
CA ASP A 112 14.83 -10.58 17.58
C ASP A 112 14.50 -10.47 16.07
N GLU A 113 13.30 -10.88 15.67
CA GLU A 113 12.82 -10.80 14.29
C GLU A 113 12.16 -9.47 13.97
N ASN A 114 12.35 -8.97 12.74
CA ASN A 114 11.67 -7.77 12.26
C ASN A 114 10.16 -8.03 12.14
N PHE A 115 9.35 -7.25 12.85
CA PHE A 115 7.90 -7.45 12.91
C PHE A 115 7.13 -6.35 12.18
N LEU A 116 7.20 -5.13 12.70
CA LEU A 116 6.45 -3.97 12.19
C LEU A 116 7.37 -2.76 12.05
N CYS A 117 6.93 -1.75 11.31
CA CYS A 117 7.58 -0.45 11.25
C CYS A 117 6.61 0.65 11.68
N LEU A 118 7.02 1.48 12.63
CA LEU A 118 6.28 2.66 13.05
C LEU A 118 6.70 3.86 12.20
N ASN A 119 5.73 4.53 11.58
CA ASN A 119 5.97 5.76 10.83
C ASN A 119 4.91 6.81 11.19
N GLY A 120 5.16 7.55 12.28
CA GLY A 120 4.21 8.51 12.80
C GLY A 120 2.95 7.82 13.34
N ILE A 121 1.80 8.07 12.71
CA ILE A 121 0.52 7.43 13.06
C ILE A 121 0.30 6.07 12.38
N GLN A 122 1.18 5.70 11.46
CA GLN A 122 1.04 4.47 10.68
C GLN A 122 1.83 3.34 11.32
N THR A 123 1.21 2.17 11.37
CA THR A 123 1.89 0.89 11.54
C THR A 123 2.00 0.25 10.17
N GLN A 124 3.23 -0.07 9.76
CA GLN A 124 3.53 -0.65 8.46
C GLN A 124 4.16 -2.04 8.60
N SER A 125 4.20 -2.80 7.51
CA SER A 125 5.04 -3.99 7.44
C SER A 125 6.51 -3.62 7.68
N ALA A 126 7.26 -4.50 8.35
CA ALA A 126 8.71 -4.31 8.45
C ALA A 126 9.39 -4.57 7.10
N LYS A 127 9.06 -5.70 6.46
CA LYS A 127 9.49 -6.06 5.10
C LYS A 127 8.83 -5.18 4.04
N THR A 128 9.52 -5.05 2.91
CA THR A 128 9.03 -4.32 1.73
C THR A 128 8.19 -5.25 0.87
N CYS A 129 6.93 -4.90 0.61
CA CYS A 129 6.17 -5.55 -0.45
C CYS A 129 6.89 -5.33 -1.78
N ASN A 130 7.19 -6.40 -2.51
CA ASN A 130 7.84 -6.35 -3.83
C ASN A 130 7.07 -7.24 -4.81
N LEU A 131 6.28 -6.63 -5.68
CA LEU A 131 5.47 -7.33 -6.69
C LEU A 131 6.02 -7.19 -8.11
N ILE A 132 7.34 -6.98 -8.27
CA ILE A 132 7.92 -6.81 -9.61
C ILE A 132 7.72 -8.04 -10.50
N ASP A 133 7.83 -9.25 -9.94
CA ASP A 133 7.61 -10.50 -10.68
C ASP A 133 6.13 -10.75 -11.00
N ALA A 134 5.22 -10.04 -10.32
CA ALA A 134 3.77 -10.11 -10.54
C ALA A 134 3.26 -9.08 -11.56
N VAL A 135 4.14 -8.30 -12.20
CA VAL A 135 3.72 -7.28 -13.19
C VAL A 135 2.98 -7.91 -14.37
N GLY A 136 3.43 -9.07 -14.85
CA GLY A 136 2.73 -9.82 -15.90
C GLY A 136 1.32 -10.23 -15.49
N ASP A 137 1.18 -10.82 -14.29
CA ASP A 137 -0.12 -11.17 -13.71
C ASP A 137 -1.05 -9.96 -13.58
N MET A 138 -0.53 -8.85 -13.06
CA MET A 138 -1.30 -7.61 -12.89
C MET A 138 -1.80 -7.08 -14.23
N ARG A 139 -0.99 -7.15 -15.28
CA ARG A 139 -1.37 -6.78 -16.64
C ARG A 139 -2.48 -7.68 -17.18
N GLU A 140 -2.37 -9.00 -17.03
CA GLU A 140 -3.41 -9.94 -17.44
C GLU A 140 -4.74 -9.73 -16.69
N LEU A 141 -4.67 -9.36 -15.42
CA LEU A 141 -5.83 -9.04 -14.59
C LEU A 141 -6.42 -7.65 -14.88
N GLY A 142 -5.82 -6.86 -15.79
CA GLY A 142 -6.31 -5.52 -16.14
C GLY A 142 -6.10 -4.49 -15.03
N VAL A 143 -5.02 -4.59 -14.26
CA VAL A 143 -4.59 -3.53 -13.34
C VAL A 143 -4.08 -2.34 -14.14
N ASP A 144 -4.54 -1.14 -13.79
CA ASP A 144 -4.24 0.08 -14.54
C ASP A 144 -2.97 0.77 -14.01
N ILE A 145 -2.75 0.73 -12.68
CA ILE A 145 -1.67 1.49 -12.03
C ILE A 145 -0.94 0.64 -11.00
N LEU A 146 0.39 0.67 -11.06
CA LEU A 146 1.28 0.14 -10.03
C LEU A 146 1.72 1.27 -9.10
N ARG A 147 1.39 1.16 -7.82
CA ARG A 147 1.77 2.13 -6.78
C ARG A 147 3.12 1.75 -6.17
N ILE A 148 4.02 2.72 -6.15
CA ILE A 148 5.30 2.67 -5.45
C ILE A 148 5.22 3.61 -4.25
N SER A 149 5.45 3.11 -3.05
CA SER A 149 5.71 3.93 -1.86
C SER A 149 7.18 4.35 -1.88
N PRO A 150 7.48 5.67 -1.96
CA PRO A 150 8.85 6.14 -2.02
C PRO A 150 9.65 5.78 -0.77
N GLN A 151 10.93 5.51 -0.98
CA GLN A 151 11.94 5.37 0.06
C GLN A 151 12.99 6.49 -0.07
N PRO A 152 13.69 6.86 1.03
CA PRO A 152 14.64 7.97 1.02
C PRO A 152 15.76 7.84 -0.02
N THR A 153 16.15 6.60 -0.36
CA THR A 153 17.19 6.29 -1.34
C THR A 153 16.65 5.34 -2.40
N HIS A 154 17.21 5.38 -3.61
CA HIS A 154 16.94 4.44 -4.71
C HIS A 154 15.52 4.43 -5.30
N THR A 155 14.58 5.29 -4.86
CA THR A 155 13.22 5.36 -5.44
C THR A 155 13.21 5.46 -6.97
N ARG A 156 14.09 6.28 -7.56
CA ARG A 156 14.20 6.37 -9.04
C ARG A 156 14.55 5.03 -9.69
N ARG A 157 15.51 4.30 -9.14
CA ARG A 157 15.94 2.98 -9.65
C ARG A 157 14.81 1.95 -9.56
N ILE A 158 13.99 2.01 -8.50
CA ILE A 158 12.81 1.15 -8.35
C ILE A 158 11.78 1.48 -9.43
N ILE A 159 11.48 2.77 -9.66
CA ILE A 159 10.57 3.19 -10.73
C ILE A 159 11.06 2.70 -12.10
N GLU A 160 12.36 2.83 -12.38
CA GLU A 160 12.97 2.35 -13.62
C GLU A 160 12.84 0.84 -13.78
N ALA A 161 13.03 0.07 -12.70
CA ALA A 161 12.85 -1.38 -12.73
C ALA A 161 11.39 -1.78 -13.00
N PHE A 162 10.41 -1.17 -12.32
CA PHE A 162 9.00 -1.42 -12.62
C PHE A 162 8.60 -0.99 -14.03
N ARG A 163 9.21 0.10 -14.55
CA ARG A 163 9.01 0.50 -15.94
C ARG A 163 9.54 -0.55 -16.91
N GLY A 164 10.73 -1.08 -16.66
CA GLY A 164 11.31 -2.19 -17.43
C GLY A 164 10.42 -3.43 -17.39
N ALA A 165 9.93 -3.82 -16.21
CA ALA A 165 9.00 -4.95 -16.06
C ALA A 165 7.70 -4.76 -16.87
N ILE A 166 7.13 -3.56 -16.88
CA ILE A 166 5.95 -3.23 -17.69
C ILE A 166 6.22 -3.41 -19.19
N ASN A 167 7.44 -3.11 -19.63
CA ASN A 167 7.90 -3.22 -21.01
C ASN A 167 8.45 -4.63 -21.37
N ASP A 168 8.33 -5.61 -20.47
CA ASP A 168 8.90 -6.96 -20.63
C ASP A 168 10.43 -6.96 -20.82
N GLU A 169 11.12 -5.97 -20.25
CA GLU A 169 12.58 -5.86 -20.26
C GLU A 169 13.20 -6.63 -19.08
N ALA A 170 14.48 -6.99 -19.19
CA ALA A 170 15.23 -7.59 -18.09
C ALA A 170 15.37 -6.58 -16.93
N VAL A 171 14.88 -6.96 -15.76
CA VAL A 171 14.92 -6.12 -14.55
C VAL A 171 16.01 -6.57 -13.58
N PRO A 172 16.65 -5.63 -12.86
CA PRO A 172 17.60 -6.00 -11.82
C PRO A 172 16.88 -6.57 -10.60
N VAL A 173 17.57 -7.45 -9.86
CA VAL A 173 17.09 -7.94 -8.54
C VAL A 173 16.98 -6.76 -7.58
N LEU A 174 15.79 -6.53 -7.03
CA LEU A 174 15.50 -5.39 -6.16
C LEU A 174 15.65 -5.69 -4.66
N ASP A 175 15.84 -6.95 -4.24
CA ASP A 175 15.86 -7.34 -2.82
C ASP A 175 16.90 -6.58 -2.00
N THR A 176 18.05 -6.28 -2.60
CA THR A 176 19.10 -5.46 -1.99
C THR A 176 18.68 -4.02 -1.66
N LEU A 177 17.59 -3.53 -2.26
CA LEU A 177 17.03 -2.20 -2.03
C LEU A 177 15.97 -2.20 -0.92
N ALA A 178 15.54 -3.37 -0.46
CA ALA A 178 14.58 -3.55 0.63
C ALA A 178 15.32 -3.70 1.98
N ALA A 179 15.38 -2.62 2.76
CA ALA A 179 16.21 -2.53 3.96
C ALA A 179 15.98 -3.63 5.02
N ALA A 180 14.79 -4.22 5.08
CA ALA A 180 14.43 -5.29 6.02
C ALA A 180 14.03 -6.60 5.30
N GLY A 181 14.44 -6.75 4.04
CA GLY A 181 13.99 -7.82 3.16
C GLY A 181 12.66 -7.52 2.45
N SER A 182 12.34 -8.33 1.45
CA SER A 182 11.12 -8.26 0.66
C SER A 182 10.09 -9.30 1.12
N CYS A 183 8.83 -9.08 0.78
CA CYS A 183 7.74 -10.03 0.93
C CYS A 183 6.71 -9.87 -0.20
N ASP A 184 5.98 -10.93 -0.49
CA ASP A 184 4.84 -10.93 -1.42
C ASP A 184 3.74 -11.93 -1.03
N GLY A 185 3.84 -12.54 0.17
CA GLY A 185 2.93 -13.60 0.59
C GLY A 185 1.44 -13.29 0.45
N TYR A 186 0.99 -12.06 0.75
CA TYR A 186 -0.44 -11.71 0.58
C TYR A 186 -0.90 -11.86 -0.87
N TRP A 187 -0.10 -11.42 -1.83
CA TRP A 187 -0.41 -11.56 -3.25
C TRP A 187 -0.59 -13.04 -3.65
N ARG A 188 0.26 -13.91 -3.10
CA ARG A 188 0.23 -15.37 -3.30
C ARG A 188 -0.89 -16.09 -2.52
N GLY A 189 -1.61 -15.39 -1.64
CA GLY A 189 -2.60 -15.99 -0.75
C GLY A 189 -2.01 -16.72 0.46
N GLU A 190 -0.77 -16.39 0.82
CA GLU A 190 -0.03 -16.92 1.96
C GLU A 190 0.09 -15.87 3.10
N ALA A 191 0.87 -16.17 4.13
CA ALA A 191 1.15 -15.21 5.20
C ALA A 191 1.89 -13.98 4.65
N GLY A 192 1.38 -12.78 4.93
CA GLY A 192 1.78 -11.56 4.23
C GLY A 192 3.25 -11.15 4.30
N MET A 193 4.00 -11.63 5.31
CA MET A 193 5.42 -11.31 5.50
C MET A 193 6.36 -12.39 4.96
N LEU A 194 5.86 -13.36 4.20
CA LEU A 194 6.69 -14.31 3.45
C LEU A 194 7.29 -13.63 2.24
#